data_AF-A0A562U039-F1
#
_entry.id   AF-A0A562U039-F1
#
_cell.length_a   1.000
_cell.length_b   1.000
_cell.length_c   1.000
_cell.angle_alpha   90.00
_cell.angle_beta   90.00
_cell.angle_gamma   90.00
#
_symmetry.space_group_name_H-M   'P 1'
#
loop_
_entity.id
_entity.type
_entity.pdbx_description
1 polymer ?
#
loop_
_entity_poly.entity_id
_entity_poly.type
_entity_poly.pdbx_seq_one_letter_code
_entity_poly.pdbx_strand_id
1 'polypeptide(L)'
;MQKHPFAFYFLFIALIGALSFSCKFNPNMQTPGESYLQGEWQQDSIPKQKQLVTYSLYHLKFSCDSFFVSISSFSKVNTGADSCMNSGHWTEYCRGTYDQKNDTLHLKGQFCNADMSLKDDKGCFRSGDYEEFFKVSKKADSLVQFASTTNIIPVNARLIKKTTCTPKPL
;
A
#
# COMPACT_ATOMS: atom_id res chain seq x y z
N MET A 1 52.35 50.56 -8.36
CA MET A 1 51.02 49.94 -8.20
C MET A 1 50.83 48.90 -9.29
N GLN A 2 51.28 47.66 -9.05
CA GLN A 2 51.30 46.61 -10.05
C GLN A 2 50.05 45.75 -9.86
N LYS A 3 49.05 45.93 -10.75
CA LYS A 3 47.84 45.10 -10.76
C LYS A 3 48.25 43.72 -11.29
N HIS A 4 48.03 42.67 -10.51
CA HIS A 4 48.27 41.28 -10.92
C HIS A 4 46.95 40.65 -11.42
N PRO A 5 46.56 40.85 -12.70
CA PRO A 5 45.30 40.31 -13.23
C PRO A 5 45.32 38.76 -13.32
N PHE A 6 46.51 38.16 -13.32
CA PHE A 6 46.70 36.72 -13.53
C PHE A 6 46.29 35.87 -12.32
N ALA A 7 46.52 36.37 -11.10
CA ALA A 7 46.11 35.68 -9.87
C ALA A 7 44.59 35.63 -9.70
N PHE A 8 43.89 36.67 -10.18
CA PHE A 8 42.43 36.74 -10.16
C PHE A 8 41.78 35.73 -11.12
N TYR A 9 42.42 35.50 -12.27
CA TYR A 9 41.97 34.53 -13.26
C TYR A 9 42.08 33.08 -12.77
N PHE A 10 43.17 32.74 -12.08
CA PHE A 10 43.35 31.42 -11.46
C PHE A 10 42.32 31.15 -10.35
N LEU A 11 41.97 32.17 -9.56
CA LEU A 11 40.98 32.05 -8.50
C LEU A 11 39.57 31.85 -9.07
N PHE A 12 39.26 32.49 -10.19
CA PHE A 12 37.99 32.30 -10.93
C PHE A 12 37.88 30.88 -11.52
N ILE A 13 38.96 30.36 -12.12
CA ILE A 13 38.98 29.00 -12.69
C ILE A 13 38.87 27.94 -11.58
N ALA A 14 39.53 28.15 -10.44
CA ALA A 14 39.41 27.26 -9.28
C ALA A 14 37.98 27.25 -8.69
N LEU A 15 37.31 28.41 -8.65
CA LEU A 15 35.92 28.51 -8.18
C LEU A 15 34.94 27.79 -9.13
N ILE A 16 35.11 27.94 -10.45
CA ILE A 16 34.29 27.25 -11.45
C ILE A 16 34.54 25.73 -11.43
N GLY A 17 35.80 25.31 -11.23
CA GLY A 17 36.17 23.90 -11.06
C GLY A 17 35.54 23.27 -9.82
N ALA A 18 35.50 23.99 -8.70
CA ALA A 18 34.87 23.51 -7.46
C ALA A 18 33.33 23.37 -7.58
N LEU A 19 32.67 24.24 -8.36
CA LEU A 19 31.23 24.15 -8.62
C LEU A 19 30.86 23.02 -9.61
N SER A 20 31.84 22.49 -10.34
CA SER A 20 31.64 21.42 -11.34
C SER A 20 31.59 20.01 -10.72
N PHE A 21 32.04 19.85 -9.47
CA PHE A 21 31.85 18.64 -8.67
C PHE A 21 30.55 18.73 -7.86
N SER A 22 29.46 19.10 -8.52
CA SER A 22 28.15 19.25 -7.88
C SER A 22 27.60 17.90 -7.40
N CYS A 23 27.08 17.90 -6.18
CA CYS A 23 26.27 16.80 -5.64
C CYS A 23 25.08 16.55 -6.59
N LYS A 24 24.93 15.32 -7.08
CA LYS A 24 23.69 14.90 -7.75
C LYS A 24 22.59 14.81 -6.70
N PHE A 25 21.38 15.26 -7.03
CA PHE A 25 20.22 15.03 -6.16
C PHE A 25 20.03 13.52 -5.99
N ASN A 26 19.91 13.08 -4.74
CA ASN A 26 19.53 11.70 -4.47
C ASN A 26 18.13 11.46 -5.05
N PRO A 27 17.89 10.30 -5.68
CA PRO A 27 16.56 9.96 -6.14
C PRO A 27 15.59 9.91 -4.96
N ASN A 28 14.32 10.21 -5.22
CA ASN A 28 13.28 9.97 -4.24
C ASN A 28 13.17 8.44 -4.04
N MET A 29 13.23 7.97 -2.80
CA MET A 29 13.26 6.55 -2.49
C MET A 29 11.94 6.12 -1.85
N GLN A 30 11.52 4.88 -2.11
CA GLN A 30 10.47 4.24 -1.33
C GLN A 30 10.82 4.26 0.16
N THR A 31 9.81 4.42 1.00
CA THR A 31 9.99 4.26 2.43
C THR A 31 9.94 2.77 2.80
N PRO A 32 10.70 2.32 3.82
CA PRO A 32 10.79 0.89 4.15
C PRO A 32 9.49 0.29 4.70
N GLY A 33 8.54 1.14 5.10
CA GLY A 33 7.31 0.75 5.76
C GLY A 33 7.56 0.05 7.11
N GLU A 34 6.53 -0.64 7.60
CA GLU A 34 6.56 -1.28 8.91
C GLU A 34 7.11 -2.70 8.81
N SER A 35 8.20 -2.97 9.52
CA SER A 35 8.93 -4.25 9.44
C SER A 35 8.05 -5.45 9.77
N TYR A 36 7.10 -5.29 10.69
CA TYR A 36 6.21 -6.37 11.11
C TYR A 36 5.07 -6.65 10.13
N LEU A 37 4.79 -5.74 9.18
CA LEU A 37 3.78 -5.93 8.14
C LEU A 37 4.35 -6.54 6.86
N GLN A 38 5.67 -6.53 6.67
CA GLN A 38 6.29 -6.97 5.41
C GLN A 38 6.00 -8.45 5.10
N GLY A 39 5.20 -8.68 4.06
CA GLY A 39 4.72 -10.02 3.73
C GLY A 39 3.32 -10.05 3.13
N GLU A 40 2.82 -11.27 2.95
CA GLU A 40 1.46 -11.58 2.53
C GLU A 40 0.70 -12.17 3.72
N TRP A 41 -0.53 -11.72 3.91
CA TRP A 41 -1.38 -11.96 5.06
C TRP A 41 -2.77 -12.38 4.62
N GLN A 42 -3.25 -13.50 5.14
CA GLN A 42 -4.54 -14.08 4.77
C GLN A 42 -5.49 -14.09 5.96
N GLN A 43 -6.71 -13.59 5.76
CA GLN A 43 -7.83 -13.88 6.63
C GLN A 43 -8.47 -15.19 6.16
N ASP A 44 -8.30 -16.26 6.95
CA ASP A 44 -8.78 -17.59 6.58
C ASP A 44 -10.32 -17.70 6.67
N SER A 45 -10.90 -17.10 7.71
CA SER A 45 -12.34 -17.16 7.98
C SER A 45 -12.77 -16.08 8.96
N ILE A 46 -14.08 -15.97 9.14
CA ILE A 46 -14.71 -15.13 10.17
C ILE A 46 -15.62 -15.96 11.08
N PRO A 47 -15.80 -15.54 12.35
CA PRO A 47 -16.74 -16.19 13.25
C PRO A 47 -18.14 -16.25 12.64
N LYS A 48 -18.75 -17.45 12.69
CA LYS A 48 -20.11 -17.69 12.18
C LYS A 48 -20.30 -17.32 10.70
N GLN A 49 -19.25 -17.38 9.87
CA GLN A 49 -19.30 -17.04 8.42
C GLN A 49 -20.53 -17.57 7.69
N LYS A 50 -20.91 -18.84 7.89
CA LYS A 50 -22.08 -19.47 7.25
C LYS A 50 -23.43 -18.85 7.64
N GLN A 51 -23.51 -18.24 8.83
CA GLN A 51 -24.73 -17.61 9.36
C GLN A 51 -24.88 -16.16 8.87
N LEU A 52 -23.80 -15.51 8.47
CA LEU A 52 -23.83 -14.11 8.03
C LEU A 52 -24.58 -13.96 6.70
N VAL A 53 -25.25 -12.82 6.53
CA VAL A 53 -25.92 -12.44 5.28
C VAL A 53 -24.90 -11.92 4.29
N THR A 54 -23.96 -11.10 4.76
CA THR A 54 -22.86 -10.54 3.98
C THR A 54 -21.56 -10.68 4.76
N TYR A 55 -20.46 -10.88 4.04
CA TYR A 55 -19.12 -10.78 4.61
C TYR A 55 -18.06 -10.54 3.56
N SER A 56 -16.87 -10.15 4.02
CA SER A 56 -15.67 -10.05 3.19
C SER A 56 -14.49 -10.72 3.90
N LEU A 57 -13.63 -11.35 3.11
CA LEU A 57 -12.34 -11.90 3.55
C LEU A 57 -11.22 -11.14 2.85
N TYR A 58 -10.18 -10.81 3.61
CA TYR A 58 -9.08 -9.98 3.13
C TYR A 58 -7.81 -10.81 2.93
N HIS A 59 -7.15 -10.57 1.81
CA HIS A 59 -5.76 -10.93 1.57
C HIS A 59 -4.98 -9.64 1.38
N LEU A 60 -4.05 -9.36 2.30
CA LEU A 60 -3.21 -8.17 2.29
C LEU A 60 -1.78 -8.54 1.94
N LYS A 61 -1.12 -7.71 1.14
CA LYS A 61 0.29 -7.83 0.83
C LYS A 61 0.94 -6.48 1.06
N PHE A 62 2.01 -6.46 1.83
CA PHE A 62 2.81 -5.27 2.08
C PHE A 62 4.24 -5.52 1.62
N SER A 63 4.79 -4.53 0.92
CA SER A 63 6.17 -4.52 0.44
C SER A 63 6.69 -3.10 0.48
N CYS A 64 7.68 -2.85 1.33
CA CYS A 64 8.11 -1.50 1.68
C CYS A 64 6.91 -0.69 2.17
N ASP A 65 6.62 0.43 1.52
CA ASP A 65 5.47 1.30 1.77
C ASP A 65 4.28 1.05 0.86
N SER A 66 4.39 0.06 -0.03
CA SER A 66 3.33 -0.29 -0.95
C SER A 66 2.47 -1.41 -0.37
N PHE A 67 1.17 -1.36 -0.65
CA PHE A 67 0.25 -2.43 -0.33
C PHE A 67 -0.52 -2.90 -1.57
N PHE A 68 -1.00 -4.13 -1.47
CA PHE A 68 -2.05 -4.68 -2.29
C PHE A 68 -3.06 -5.37 -1.39
N VAL A 69 -4.34 -5.22 -1.70
CA VAL A 69 -5.41 -5.91 -0.99
C VAL A 69 -6.35 -6.56 -2.01
N SER A 70 -6.73 -7.80 -1.71
CA SER A 70 -7.84 -8.48 -2.35
C SER A 70 -8.94 -8.69 -1.32
N ILE A 71 -10.16 -8.30 -1.68
CA ILE A 71 -11.35 -8.33 -0.82
C ILE A 71 -12.35 -9.28 -1.48
N SER A 72 -12.42 -10.51 -0.98
CA SER A 72 -13.38 -11.50 -1.44
C SER A 72 -14.67 -11.36 -0.66
N SER A 73 -15.72 -10.88 -1.31
CA SER A 73 -17.01 -10.57 -0.71
C SER A 73 -18.06 -11.62 -1.07
N PHE A 74 -18.96 -11.85 -0.13
CA PHE A 74 -20.11 -12.71 -0.26
C PHE A 74 -21.38 -11.99 0.21
N SER A 75 -22.48 -12.19 -0.50
CA SER A 75 -23.83 -11.80 -0.08
C SER A 75 -24.84 -12.89 -0.41
N LYS A 76 -25.69 -13.25 0.56
CA LYS A 76 -26.87 -14.11 0.33
C LYS A 76 -27.94 -13.42 -0.51
N VAL A 77 -27.98 -12.10 -0.47
CA VAL A 77 -28.91 -11.28 -1.24
C VAL A 77 -28.13 -10.70 -2.41
N ASN A 78 -28.37 -11.20 -3.61
CA ASN A 78 -27.74 -10.61 -4.79
C ASN A 78 -28.48 -9.32 -5.17
N THR A 79 -27.94 -8.19 -4.73
CA THR A 79 -28.45 -6.85 -5.07
C THR A 79 -27.86 -6.32 -6.37
N GLY A 80 -26.87 -7.00 -6.96
CA GLY A 80 -26.21 -6.62 -8.21
C GLY A 80 -26.65 -7.47 -9.39
N ALA A 81 -26.14 -7.16 -10.58
CA ALA A 81 -26.30 -8.03 -11.74
C ALA A 81 -25.55 -9.35 -11.50
N ASP A 82 -26.18 -10.49 -11.81
CA ASP A 82 -25.57 -11.83 -11.67
C ASP A 82 -24.27 -11.96 -12.47
N SER A 83 -24.16 -11.28 -13.63
CA SER A 83 -22.93 -11.22 -14.43
C SER A 83 -21.73 -10.68 -13.66
N CYS A 84 -21.97 -9.96 -12.58
CA CYS A 84 -20.95 -9.35 -11.75
C CYS A 84 -20.80 -10.09 -10.43
N MET A 85 -21.90 -10.40 -9.74
CA MET A 85 -21.81 -10.99 -8.41
C MET A 85 -21.76 -12.52 -8.40
N ASN A 86 -21.73 -13.24 -9.52
CA ASN A 86 -21.52 -14.72 -9.58
C ASN A 86 -22.15 -15.49 -8.39
N SER A 87 -23.48 -15.46 -8.28
CA SER A 87 -24.22 -16.05 -7.16
C SER A 87 -23.88 -15.47 -5.77
N GLY A 88 -23.69 -14.15 -5.71
CA GLY A 88 -23.37 -13.41 -4.49
C GLY A 88 -21.89 -13.37 -4.13
N HIS A 89 -20.98 -13.93 -4.92
CA HIS A 89 -19.54 -13.88 -4.76
C HIS A 89 -18.85 -12.92 -5.74
N TRP A 90 -18.06 -11.99 -5.22
CA TRP A 90 -17.17 -11.17 -6.05
C TRP A 90 -15.86 -10.87 -5.33
N THR A 91 -14.85 -10.46 -6.09
CA THR A 91 -13.57 -10.04 -5.52
C THR A 91 -13.17 -8.68 -6.07
N GLU A 92 -12.80 -7.79 -5.18
CA GLU A 92 -12.26 -6.46 -5.51
C GLU A 92 -10.80 -6.39 -5.12
N TYR A 93 -10.06 -5.55 -5.83
CA TYR A 93 -8.63 -5.38 -5.64
C TYR A 93 -8.31 -3.91 -5.46
N CYS A 94 -7.39 -3.60 -4.57
CA CYS A 94 -6.85 -2.26 -4.43
C CYS A 94 -5.33 -2.32 -4.29
N ARG A 95 -4.66 -1.27 -4.75
CA ARG A 95 -3.22 -1.09 -4.57
C ARG A 95 -2.91 0.36 -4.25
N GLY A 96 -1.83 0.58 -3.53
CA GLY A 96 -1.40 1.93 -3.18
C GLY A 96 -0.25 1.93 -2.21
N THR A 97 -0.17 2.99 -1.43
CA THR A 97 0.82 3.16 -0.37
C THR A 97 0.17 3.20 1.00
N TYR A 98 0.94 2.91 2.03
CA TYR A 98 0.47 3.04 3.40
C TYR A 98 1.48 3.77 4.26
N ASP A 99 0.98 4.37 5.32
CA ASP A 99 1.78 4.88 6.43
C ASP A 99 1.12 4.47 7.75
N GLN A 100 1.93 4.40 8.80
CA GLN A 100 1.45 4.07 10.13
C GLN A 100 1.84 5.17 11.11
N LYS A 101 0.86 5.61 11.89
CA LYS A 101 1.06 6.51 13.02
C LYS A 101 0.51 5.86 14.28
N ASN A 102 1.40 5.55 15.23
CA ASN A 102 1.08 4.79 16.44
C ASN A 102 0.45 3.42 16.09
N ASP A 103 -0.76 3.16 16.57
CA ASP A 103 -1.55 1.96 16.27
C ASP A 103 -2.48 2.14 15.07
N THR A 104 -2.44 3.27 14.37
CA THR A 104 -3.31 3.56 13.22
C THR A 104 -2.55 3.44 11.92
N LEU A 105 -2.96 2.48 11.09
CA LEU A 105 -2.47 2.24 9.74
C LEU A 105 -3.43 2.89 8.74
N HIS A 106 -2.89 3.75 7.88
CA HIS A 106 -3.63 4.43 6.82
C HIS A 106 -3.25 3.81 5.48
N LEU A 107 -4.22 3.20 4.78
CA LEU A 107 -4.06 2.72 3.41
C LEU A 107 -4.66 3.75 2.47
N LYS A 108 -3.85 4.20 1.51
CA LYS A 108 -4.29 5.12 0.46
C LYS A 108 -3.88 4.60 -0.91
N GLY A 109 -4.87 4.39 -1.77
CA GLY A 109 -4.66 3.78 -3.07
C GLY A 109 -5.86 3.92 -3.98
N GLN A 110 -5.96 3.00 -4.94
CA GLN A 110 -7.04 2.96 -5.91
C GLN A 110 -7.53 1.53 -6.12
N PHE A 111 -8.81 1.40 -6.42
CA PHE A 111 -9.37 0.15 -6.92
C PHE A 111 -8.75 -0.19 -8.27
N CYS A 112 -8.33 -1.44 -8.42
CA CYS A 112 -7.68 -1.96 -9.62
C CYS A 112 -8.34 -3.26 -10.08
N ASN A 113 -8.00 -3.68 -11.29
CA ASN A 113 -8.35 -4.99 -11.82
C ASN A 113 -7.44 -6.08 -11.21
N ALA A 114 -7.78 -7.34 -11.47
CA ALA A 114 -7.00 -8.49 -10.99
C ALA A 114 -5.55 -8.51 -11.53
N ASP A 115 -5.34 -7.91 -12.70
CA ASP A 115 -4.02 -7.74 -13.33
C ASP A 115 -3.27 -6.48 -12.85
N MET A 116 -3.79 -5.79 -11.84
CA MET A 116 -3.26 -4.55 -11.27
C MET A 116 -3.36 -3.31 -12.16
N SER A 117 -4.04 -3.40 -13.31
CA SER A 117 -4.39 -2.21 -14.10
C SER A 117 -5.41 -1.35 -13.36
N LEU A 118 -5.36 -0.03 -13.57
CA LEU A 118 -6.32 0.88 -12.96
C LEU A 118 -7.72 0.54 -13.47
N LYS A 119 -8.68 0.48 -12.56
CA LYS A 119 -10.06 0.14 -12.89
C LYS A 119 -10.82 1.36 -13.40
N ASP A 120 -11.57 1.17 -14.47
CA ASP A 120 -12.46 2.19 -14.99
C ASP A 120 -13.76 2.30 -14.17
N ASP A 121 -14.51 3.37 -14.38
CA ASP A 121 -15.77 3.65 -13.70
C ASP A 121 -16.99 2.97 -14.35
N LYS A 122 -16.78 2.16 -15.39
CA LYS A 122 -17.85 1.54 -16.18
C LYS A 122 -18.21 0.13 -15.71
N GLY A 123 -17.45 -0.41 -14.77
CA GLY A 123 -17.66 -1.74 -14.20
C GLY A 123 -18.72 -1.81 -13.10
N CYS A 124 -19.02 -3.04 -12.66
CA CYS A 124 -20.03 -3.31 -11.63
C CYS A 124 -19.59 -3.09 -10.18
N PHE A 125 -18.29 -3.02 -9.92
CA PHE A 125 -17.77 -2.87 -8.55
C PHE A 125 -17.01 -1.57 -8.40
N ARG A 126 -16.61 -1.27 -7.17
CA ARG A 126 -15.98 0.01 -6.83
C ARG A 126 -14.78 0.29 -7.72
N SER A 127 -14.64 1.57 -8.05
CA SER A 127 -13.58 2.18 -8.85
C SER A 127 -13.17 3.48 -8.17
N GLY A 128 -12.05 4.07 -8.62
CA GLY A 128 -11.52 5.30 -8.03
C GLY A 128 -10.72 5.04 -6.75
N ASP A 129 -10.79 5.99 -5.82
CA ASP A 129 -9.94 6.01 -4.64
C ASP A 129 -10.35 4.95 -3.60
N TYR A 130 -9.33 4.31 -3.03
CA TYR A 130 -9.47 3.42 -1.88
C TYR A 130 -8.72 4.03 -0.71
N GLU A 131 -9.45 4.34 0.35
CA GLU A 131 -8.90 4.89 1.58
C GLU A 131 -9.49 4.16 2.78
N GLU A 132 -8.65 3.64 3.65
CA GLU A 132 -9.08 2.88 4.83
C GLU A 132 -8.12 3.13 6.00
N PHE A 133 -8.70 3.21 7.20
CA PHE A 133 -7.96 3.37 8.43
C PHE A 133 -8.17 2.15 9.31
N PHE A 134 -7.07 1.50 9.68
CA PHE A 134 -7.10 0.35 10.58
C PHE A 134 -6.40 0.68 11.89
N LYS A 135 -7.07 0.40 12.99
CA LYS A 135 -6.36 0.15 14.25
C LYS A 135 -5.70 -1.21 14.17
N VAL A 136 -4.36 -1.23 14.25
CA VAL A 136 -3.56 -2.45 14.14
C VAL A 136 -3.17 -2.96 15.51
N SER A 137 -3.34 -4.27 15.71
CA SER A 137 -2.93 -4.97 16.91
C SER A 137 -2.12 -6.20 16.53
N LYS A 138 -0.80 -6.15 16.77
CA LYS A 138 0.07 -7.33 16.65
C LYS A 138 -0.27 -8.30 17.78
N LYS A 139 -0.91 -9.43 17.45
CA LYS A 139 -1.29 -10.47 18.43
C LYS A 139 -0.18 -11.50 18.60
N ALA A 140 0.52 -11.83 17.51
CA ALA A 140 1.70 -12.68 17.46
C ALA A 140 2.55 -12.31 16.24
N ASP A 141 3.74 -12.89 16.09
CA ASP A 141 4.59 -12.64 14.91
C ASP A 141 3.94 -13.05 13.59
N SER A 142 3.06 -14.06 13.62
CA SER A 142 2.31 -14.55 12.46
C SER A 142 0.83 -14.19 12.49
N LEU A 143 0.40 -13.27 13.37
CA LEU A 143 -1.00 -12.89 13.52
C LEU A 143 -1.13 -11.39 13.83
N VAL A 144 -1.70 -10.66 12.88
CA VAL A 144 -2.02 -9.24 13.01
C VAL A 144 -3.52 -9.06 12.88
N GLN A 145 -4.09 -8.27 13.78
CA GLN A 145 -5.48 -7.87 13.72
C GLN A 145 -5.58 -6.44 13.19
N PHE A 146 -6.40 -6.24 12.16
CA PHE A 146 -6.74 -4.93 11.62
C PHE A 146 -8.22 -4.66 11.92
N ALA A 147 -8.49 -3.69 12.79
CA ALA A 147 -9.83 -3.23 13.08
C ALA A 147 -10.10 -1.95 12.27
N SER A 148 -10.96 -2.06 11.26
CA SER A 148 -11.35 -0.92 10.42
C SER A 148 -12.21 0.06 11.22
N THR A 149 -12.16 1.34 10.86
CA THR A 149 -13.06 2.36 11.40
C THR A 149 -14.47 2.29 10.80
N THR A 150 -14.64 1.60 9.66
CA THR A 150 -15.89 1.50 8.91
C THR A 150 -16.54 0.12 9.01
N ASN A 151 -15.77 -0.94 9.25
CA ASN A 151 -16.27 -2.32 9.36
C ASN A 151 -16.31 -2.83 10.81
N ILE A 152 -17.38 -3.55 11.16
CA ILE A 152 -17.59 -4.09 12.51
C ILE A 152 -16.75 -5.34 12.79
N ILE A 153 -16.47 -6.13 11.74
CA ILE A 153 -15.73 -7.39 11.88
C ILE A 153 -14.23 -7.11 11.67
N PRO A 154 -13.38 -7.31 12.70
CA PRO A 154 -11.95 -7.11 12.54
C PRO A 154 -11.34 -8.19 11.64
N VAL A 155 -10.34 -7.81 10.86
CA VAL A 155 -9.56 -8.70 10.01
C VAL A 155 -8.44 -9.31 10.84
N ASN A 156 -8.60 -10.58 11.22
CA ASN A 156 -7.53 -11.36 11.82
C ASN A 156 -6.72 -12.03 10.71
N ALA A 157 -5.60 -11.45 10.33
CA ALA A 157 -4.79 -11.92 9.22
C ALA A 157 -3.58 -12.72 9.72
N ARG A 158 -3.41 -13.91 9.16
CA ARG A 158 -2.26 -14.80 9.39
C ARG A 158 -1.19 -14.52 8.35
N LEU A 159 0.07 -14.46 8.78
CA LEU A 159 1.21 -14.38 7.86
C LEU A 159 1.30 -15.68 7.04
N ILE A 160 1.19 -15.58 5.72
CA ILE A 160 1.36 -16.71 4.80
C ILE A 160 2.75 -16.72 4.14
N LYS A 161 3.34 -15.53 3.96
CA LYS A 161 4.68 -15.38 3.38
C LYS A 161 5.34 -14.12 3.90
N LYS A 162 6.55 -14.25 4.43
CA LYS A 162 7.36 -13.09 4.83
C LYS A 162 8.10 -12.52 3.62
N THR A 163 8.16 -11.20 3.54
CA THR A 163 8.93 -10.48 2.51
C THR A 163 9.89 -9.52 3.19
N THR A 164 11.06 -9.28 2.59
CA THR A 164 11.99 -8.26 3.07
C THR A 164 11.89 -7.05 2.14
N CYS A 165 11.67 -5.87 2.69
CA CYS A 165 11.71 -4.64 1.88
C CYS A 165 13.15 -4.36 1.42
N THR A 166 13.32 -4.11 0.12
CA THR A 166 14.53 -3.51 -0.45
C THR A 166 14.09 -2.24 -1.17
N PRO A 167 14.20 -1.05 -0.52
CA PRO A 167 13.68 0.20 -1.07
C PRO A 167 14.26 0.50 -2.45
N LYS A 168 13.41 0.92 -3.38
CA LYS A 168 13.79 1.31 -4.73
C LYS A 168 13.58 2.81 -4.95
N PRO A 169 14.31 3.42 -5.90
CA PRO A 169 13.96 4.73 -6.43
C PRO A 169 12.51 4.76 -6.96
N LEU A 170 11.80 5.86 -6.72
CA LEU A 170 10.44 6.14 -7.21
C LEU A 170 10.43 6.71 -8.63
#